data_AF-A0A9X9M2D0-F1
#
_entry.id   AF-A0A9X9M2D0-F1
#
_cell.length_a   1.000
_cell.length_b   1.000
_cell.length_c   1.000
_cell.angle_alpha   90.00
_cell.angle_beta   90.00
_cell.angle_gamma   90.00
#
_symmetry.space_group_name_H-M   'P 1'
#
loop_
_entity.id
_entity.type
_entity.pdbx_description
1 polymer ?
#
loop_
_entity_poly.entity_id
_entity_poly.type
_entity_poly.pdbx_seq_one_letter_code
_entity_poly.pdbx_strand_id
1 'polypeptide(L)'
;MMKAMNKSNEHVLAGGACFNEKADSHLVCVQNDDGNYQTQAISIHNQPRKVTGASFFVFSGALKSSSGYLAKSSIVEDGVMVQITAENMDALRQALRDMKDFTITCGKADTEDPQEHIYIQWVDDDKNVNKGVVSPIDGKSMESITSVKIFHGSEYKANGKVIRWTEVFFLENDDQHNCLSDPADHSRLTEHVAKAFCLALCPHLKLLK
;
A
#
# COMPACT_ATOMS: atom_id res chain seq x y z
N MET A 1 0.10 -0.31 7.65
CA MET A 1 -0.33 -1.57 8.32
C MET A 1 -0.94 -1.36 9.71
N MET A 2 -0.24 -0.76 10.68
CA MET A 2 -0.68 -0.64 12.10
C MET A 2 -2.09 -0.07 12.30
N LYS A 3 -2.46 0.97 11.55
CA LYS A 3 -3.82 1.56 11.60
C LYS A 3 -4.90 0.54 11.22
N ALA A 4 -4.64 -0.31 10.23
CA ALA A 4 -5.58 -1.35 9.80
C ALA A 4 -5.71 -2.43 10.89
N MET A 5 -4.60 -2.86 11.48
CA MET A 5 -4.60 -3.84 12.58
C MET A 5 -5.39 -3.33 13.80
N ASN A 6 -5.20 -2.07 14.20
CA ASN A 6 -5.89 -1.49 15.34
C ASN A 6 -7.40 -1.29 15.11
N LYS A 7 -7.86 -1.29 13.85
CA LYS A 7 -9.29 -1.22 13.49
C LYS A 7 -9.91 -2.58 13.20
N SER A 8 -9.11 -3.64 13.14
CA SER A 8 -9.57 -4.99 12.83
C SER A 8 -9.92 -5.74 14.11
N ASN A 9 -10.81 -6.73 14.00
CA ASN A 9 -11.06 -7.69 15.07
C ASN A 9 -9.75 -8.42 15.43
N GLU A 10 -9.63 -8.92 16.65
CA GLU A 10 -8.45 -9.66 17.11
C GLU A 10 -8.28 -10.99 16.34
N HIS A 11 -9.39 -11.68 16.07
CA HIS A 11 -9.42 -12.97 15.39
C HIS A 11 -9.52 -12.87 13.86
N VAL A 12 -9.65 -11.66 13.30
CA VAL A 12 -9.76 -11.46 11.85
C VAL A 12 -8.88 -10.30 11.42
N LEU A 13 -8.00 -10.54 10.45
CA LEU A 13 -7.19 -9.51 9.80
C LEU A 13 -7.48 -9.53 8.30
N ALA A 14 -8.08 -8.46 7.78
CA ALA A 14 -8.46 -8.37 6.38
C ALA A 14 -7.95 -7.07 5.75
N GLY A 15 -7.69 -7.12 4.44
CA GLY A 15 -7.26 -5.96 3.68
C GLY A 15 -7.50 -6.12 2.19
N GLY A 16 -7.79 -5.00 1.52
CA GLY A 16 -7.74 -4.92 0.06
C GLY A 16 -6.29 -4.91 -0.42
N ALA A 17 -6.05 -5.53 -1.56
CA ALA A 17 -4.75 -5.56 -2.22
C ALA A 17 -4.71 -4.57 -3.39
N CYS A 18 -3.51 -4.10 -3.72
CA CYS A 18 -3.27 -3.32 -4.94
C CYS A 18 -3.07 -4.24 -6.15
N PHE A 19 -3.19 -3.69 -7.36
CA PHE A 19 -2.86 -4.42 -8.58
C PHE A 19 -1.37 -4.84 -8.57
N ASN A 20 -1.12 -6.15 -8.59
CA ASN A 20 0.24 -6.69 -8.67
C ASN A 20 0.78 -6.65 -10.11
N GLU A 21 1.56 -5.61 -10.45
CA GLU A 21 2.19 -5.47 -11.77
C GLU A 21 3.17 -6.61 -12.13
N LYS A 22 3.68 -7.36 -11.14
CA LYS A 22 4.62 -8.48 -11.34
C LYS A 22 3.92 -9.82 -11.58
N ALA A 23 2.60 -9.88 -11.44
CA ALA A 23 1.82 -11.08 -11.68
C ALA A 23 1.54 -11.28 -13.19
N ASP A 24 1.49 -12.54 -13.64
CA ASP A 24 1.18 -12.90 -15.03
C ASP A 24 -0.32 -13.11 -15.28
N SER A 25 -1.10 -13.09 -14.19
CA SER A 25 -2.53 -13.29 -14.14
C SER A 25 -3.14 -12.69 -12.88
N HIS A 26 -4.45 -12.44 -12.89
CA HIS A 26 -5.20 -11.99 -11.71
C HIS A 26 -6.51 -12.74 -11.58
N LEU A 27 -6.94 -12.98 -10.33
CA LEU A 27 -8.28 -13.44 -10.02
C LEU A 27 -9.30 -12.36 -10.37
N VAL A 28 -10.47 -12.79 -10.83
CA VAL A 28 -11.60 -11.94 -11.20
C VAL A 28 -12.87 -12.57 -10.64
N CYS A 29 -13.69 -11.76 -9.97
CA CYS A 29 -15.03 -12.15 -9.55
C CYS A 29 -16.02 -11.77 -10.65
N VAL A 30 -16.72 -12.75 -11.21
CA VAL A 30 -17.72 -12.54 -12.26
C VAL A 30 -19.10 -12.83 -11.69
N GLN A 31 -20.00 -11.86 -11.83
CA GLN A 31 -21.41 -12.07 -11.53
C GLN A 31 -22.11 -12.66 -12.76
N ASN A 32 -22.78 -13.78 -12.58
CA ASN A 32 -23.58 -14.45 -13.60
C ASN A 32 -24.98 -13.82 -13.71
N ASP A 33 -25.71 -14.14 -14.78
CA ASP A 33 -27.07 -13.63 -15.03
C ASP A 33 -28.09 -14.02 -13.94
N ASP A 34 -27.81 -15.10 -13.20
CA ASP A 34 -28.62 -15.57 -12.06
C ASP A 34 -28.30 -14.82 -10.74
N GLY A 35 -27.36 -13.87 -10.78
CA GLY A 35 -26.94 -13.07 -9.63
C GLY A 35 -25.87 -13.74 -8.75
N ASN A 36 -25.48 -14.99 -9.05
CA ASN A 36 -24.43 -15.69 -8.33
C ASN A 36 -23.03 -15.25 -8.79
N TYR A 37 -22.05 -15.35 -7.89
CA TYR A 37 -20.66 -15.00 -8.18
C TYR A 37 -19.81 -16.24 -8.43
N GLN A 38 -18.88 -16.13 -9.37
CA GLN A 38 -17.89 -17.15 -9.66
C GLN A 38 -16.49 -16.56 -9.79
N THR A 39 -15.49 -17.34 -9.36
CA THR A 39 -14.08 -16.99 -9.55
C THR A 39 -13.61 -17.38 -10.94
N GLN A 40 -13.04 -16.42 -11.66
CA GLN A 40 -12.26 -16.64 -12.88
C GLN A 40 -10.84 -16.10 -12.70
N ALA A 41 -9.97 -16.34 -13.68
CA ALA A 41 -8.67 -15.68 -13.73
C ALA A 41 -8.35 -15.27 -15.16
N ILE A 42 -7.83 -14.06 -15.33
CA ILE A 42 -7.35 -13.53 -16.61
C ILE A 42 -5.83 -13.63 -16.68
N SER A 43 -5.27 -13.95 -17.84
CA SER A 43 -3.82 -14.02 -18.06
C SER A 43 -3.40 -13.16 -19.24
N ILE A 44 -2.27 -12.46 -19.11
CA ILE A 44 -1.75 -11.52 -20.11
C ILE A 44 -1.24 -12.26 -21.36
N HIS A 45 -0.75 -13.51 -21.21
CA HIS A 45 -0.06 -14.24 -22.27
C HIS A 45 -0.71 -15.57 -22.68
N ASN A 46 -1.87 -15.90 -22.11
CA ASN A 46 -2.56 -17.19 -22.31
C ASN A 46 -1.62 -18.42 -22.10
N GLN A 47 -0.60 -18.25 -21.25
CA GLN A 47 0.37 -19.26 -20.84
C GLN A 47 -0.07 -19.90 -19.52
N PRO A 48 0.49 -21.07 -19.13
CA PRO A 48 0.30 -21.61 -17.79
C PRO A 48 0.64 -20.58 -16.72
N ARG A 49 -0.31 -20.29 -15.85
CA ARG A 49 -0.20 -19.28 -14.79
C ARG A 49 0.87 -19.68 -13.79
N LYS A 50 1.81 -18.77 -13.52
CA LYS A 50 2.86 -18.94 -12.51
C LYS A 50 2.63 -18.03 -11.30
N VAL A 51 2.18 -16.80 -11.50
CA VAL A 51 1.98 -15.82 -10.42
C VAL A 51 0.63 -15.15 -10.61
N THR A 52 -0.36 -15.54 -9.81
CA THR A 52 -1.71 -14.97 -9.88
C THR A 52 -1.93 -13.96 -8.75
N GLY A 53 -2.24 -12.71 -9.09
CA GLY A 53 -2.66 -11.68 -8.15
C GLY A 53 -4.10 -11.86 -7.66
N ALA A 54 -4.39 -11.34 -6.47
CA ALA A 54 -5.71 -11.35 -5.84
C ALA A 54 -6.10 -9.94 -5.38
N SER A 55 -7.39 -9.68 -5.23
CA SER A 55 -7.95 -8.36 -4.90
C SER A 55 -8.01 -8.09 -3.40
N PHE A 56 -8.07 -9.13 -2.57
CA PHE A 56 -8.08 -8.99 -1.11
C PHE A 56 -7.52 -10.22 -0.41
N PHE A 57 -7.20 -10.07 0.86
CA PHE A 57 -6.83 -11.18 1.74
C PHE A 57 -7.60 -11.12 3.06
N VAL A 58 -7.84 -12.28 3.65
CA VAL A 58 -8.45 -12.44 4.98
C VAL A 58 -7.71 -13.52 5.75
N PHE A 59 -7.09 -13.17 6.88
CA PHE A 59 -6.65 -14.13 7.88
C PHE A 59 -7.73 -14.28 8.95
N SER A 60 -8.09 -15.53 9.28
CA SER A 60 -9.08 -15.89 10.29
C SER A 60 -8.45 -16.83 11.32
N GLY A 61 -8.41 -16.42 12.59
CA GLY A 61 -7.92 -17.18 13.73
C GLY A 61 -8.89 -18.26 14.24
N ALA A 62 -9.80 -18.75 13.38
CA ALA A 62 -10.89 -19.66 13.75
C ALA A 62 -10.58 -21.14 13.52
N LEU A 63 -9.34 -21.49 13.13
CA LEU A 63 -8.98 -22.89 12.92
C LEU A 63 -8.87 -23.62 14.25
N LYS A 64 -9.71 -24.65 14.44
CA LYS A 64 -9.67 -25.49 15.63
C LYS A 64 -8.48 -26.44 15.57
N SER A 65 -7.76 -26.61 16.68
CA SER A 65 -6.63 -27.57 16.78
C SER A 65 -7.06 -29.02 16.50
N SER A 66 -8.32 -29.36 16.77
CA SER A 66 -8.89 -30.67 16.46
C SER A 66 -9.14 -30.92 14.97
N SER A 67 -8.90 -29.94 14.10
CA SER A 67 -9.12 -30.09 12.65
C SER A 67 -8.07 -30.96 11.97
N GLY A 68 -6.90 -31.19 12.61
CA GLY A 68 -5.78 -31.90 12.01
C GLY A 68 -5.01 -31.10 10.95
N TYR A 69 -5.32 -29.81 10.79
CA TYR A 69 -4.63 -28.89 9.88
C TYR A 69 -3.82 -27.85 10.66
N LEU A 70 -2.65 -27.49 10.11
CA LEU A 70 -1.81 -26.40 10.61
C LEU A 70 -2.37 -25.04 10.20
N ALA A 71 -2.76 -24.94 8.93
CA ALA A 71 -3.46 -23.81 8.33
C ALA A 71 -4.22 -24.28 7.07
N LYS A 72 -5.23 -23.52 6.66
CA LYS A 72 -5.98 -23.76 5.41
C LYS A 72 -6.04 -22.47 4.60
N SER A 73 -5.69 -22.54 3.32
CA SER A 73 -5.96 -21.48 2.36
C SER A 73 -7.18 -21.85 1.51
N SER A 74 -7.92 -20.85 1.05
CA SER A 74 -8.94 -21.00 0.02
C SER A 74 -9.08 -19.70 -0.78
N ILE A 75 -9.53 -19.83 -2.03
CA ILE A 75 -9.91 -18.70 -2.85
C ILE A 75 -11.40 -18.43 -2.64
N VAL A 76 -11.76 -17.18 -2.38
CA VAL A 76 -13.14 -16.72 -2.23
C VAL A 76 -13.31 -15.55 -3.19
N GLU A 77 -14.12 -15.72 -4.23
CA GLU A 77 -14.32 -14.72 -5.28
C GLU A 77 -12.96 -14.34 -5.92
N ASP A 78 -12.49 -13.10 -5.76
CA ASP A 78 -11.19 -12.65 -6.25
C ASP A 78 -10.14 -12.46 -5.14
N GLY A 79 -10.41 -12.97 -3.95
CA GLY A 79 -9.51 -12.87 -2.80
C GLY A 79 -9.06 -14.21 -2.23
N VAL A 80 -8.14 -14.12 -1.27
CA VAL A 80 -7.55 -15.28 -0.56
C VAL A 80 -7.99 -15.26 0.90
N MET A 81 -8.58 -16.35 1.37
CA MET A 81 -8.90 -16.56 2.77
C MET A 81 -7.93 -17.59 3.36
N VAL A 82 -7.38 -17.28 4.52
CA VAL A 82 -6.43 -18.11 5.25
C VAL A 82 -6.97 -18.33 6.65
N GLN A 83 -7.25 -19.58 6.99
CA GLN A 83 -7.66 -19.97 8.34
C GLN A 83 -6.46 -20.52 9.09
N ILE A 84 -6.17 -19.91 10.23
CA ILE A 84 -5.06 -20.25 11.13
C ILE A 84 -5.58 -20.41 12.56
N THR A 85 -4.77 -21.02 13.42
CA THR A 85 -5.08 -21.11 14.85
C THR A 85 -5.06 -19.72 15.49
N ALA A 86 -5.74 -19.57 16.64
CA ALA A 86 -5.67 -18.34 17.42
C ALA A 86 -4.22 -17.97 17.79
N GLU A 87 -3.42 -18.96 18.19
CA GLU A 87 -2.00 -18.79 18.51
C GLU A 87 -1.18 -18.24 17.31
N ASN A 88 -1.39 -18.79 16.11
CA ASN A 88 -0.73 -18.28 14.91
C ASN A 88 -1.20 -16.87 14.54
N MET A 89 -2.47 -16.54 14.81
CA MET A 89 -2.97 -15.17 14.61
C MET A 89 -2.27 -14.19 15.56
N ASP A 90 -2.10 -14.55 16.82
CA ASP A 90 -1.40 -13.71 17.80
C ASP A 90 0.06 -13.51 17.41
N ALA A 91 0.74 -14.59 17.00
CA ALA A 91 2.12 -14.55 16.51
C ALA A 91 2.28 -13.69 15.24
N LEU A 92 1.37 -13.83 14.27
CA LEU A 92 1.33 -13.00 13.07
C LEU A 92 1.16 -11.52 13.43
N ARG A 93 0.21 -11.19 14.31
CA ARG A 93 -0.02 -9.81 14.72
C ARG A 93 1.20 -9.25 15.46
N GLN A 94 1.86 -10.05 16.30
CA GLN A 94 3.08 -9.62 16.97
C GLN A 94 4.21 -9.35 15.96
N ALA A 95 4.45 -10.25 15.01
CA ALA A 95 5.46 -10.06 13.96
C ALA A 95 5.19 -8.78 13.14
N LEU A 96 3.92 -8.50 12.81
CA LEU A 96 3.54 -7.28 12.11
C LEU A 96 3.76 -6.01 12.95
N ARG A 97 3.57 -6.05 14.27
CA ARG A 97 3.88 -4.92 15.17
C ARG A 97 5.38 -4.67 15.24
N ASP A 98 6.17 -5.74 15.19
CA ASP A 98 7.64 -5.71 15.26
C ASP A 98 8.30 -5.44 13.90
N MET A 99 7.51 -5.23 12.84
CA MET A 99 7.98 -5.08 11.45
C MET A 99 8.86 -6.25 11.00
N LYS A 100 8.47 -7.47 11.34
CA LYS A 100 9.16 -8.72 10.95
C LYS A 100 8.34 -9.52 9.96
N ASP A 101 9.05 -10.24 9.10
CA ASP A 101 8.47 -11.25 8.23
C ASP A 101 7.89 -12.40 9.03
N PHE A 102 6.88 -13.06 8.47
CA PHE A 102 6.20 -14.20 9.08
C PHE A 102 5.87 -15.26 8.03
N THR A 103 6.01 -16.54 8.40
CA THR A 103 5.73 -17.67 7.50
C THR A 103 4.78 -18.64 8.18
N ILE A 104 3.79 -19.12 7.42
CA ILE A 104 2.79 -20.08 7.88
C ILE A 104 2.84 -21.29 6.96
N THR A 105 2.95 -22.47 7.56
CA THR A 105 2.87 -23.75 6.85
C THR A 105 1.43 -24.23 6.85
N CYS A 106 0.88 -24.46 5.67
CA CYS A 106 -0.45 -25.01 5.44
C CYS A 106 -0.40 -26.53 5.23
N GLY A 107 -1.56 -27.17 5.42
CA GLY A 107 -1.71 -28.61 5.25
C GLY A 107 -1.94 -29.36 6.56
N LYS A 108 -1.94 -30.69 6.47
CA LYS A 108 -2.13 -31.57 7.64
C LYS A 108 -0.82 -31.69 8.42
N ALA A 109 -0.93 -31.82 9.74
CA ALA A 109 0.23 -31.87 10.63
C ALA A 109 1.12 -33.12 10.42
N ASP A 110 0.55 -34.23 9.94
CA ASP A 110 1.18 -35.56 9.97
C ASP A 110 1.50 -36.14 8.57
N THR A 111 1.56 -35.33 7.52
CA THR A 111 1.80 -35.79 6.14
C THR A 111 3.04 -35.15 5.51
N GLU A 112 3.84 -35.97 4.80
CA GLU A 112 5.01 -35.56 4.00
C GLU A 112 4.64 -34.93 2.64
N ASP A 113 3.36 -34.71 2.36
CA ASP A 113 2.91 -34.03 1.13
C ASP A 113 3.54 -32.64 1.01
N PRO A 114 3.72 -32.12 -0.23
CA PRO A 114 4.27 -30.80 -0.45
C PRO A 114 3.45 -29.75 0.32
N GLN A 115 4.09 -29.17 1.33
CA GLN A 115 3.46 -28.19 2.20
C GLN A 115 3.28 -26.88 1.44
N GLU A 116 2.05 -26.38 1.43
CA GLU A 116 1.78 -25.02 0.95
C GLU A 116 2.29 -24.03 2.00
N HIS A 117 2.94 -22.95 1.55
CA HIS A 117 3.48 -21.93 2.43
C HIS A 117 2.84 -20.58 2.16
N ILE A 118 2.57 -19.84 3.23
CA ILE A 118 2.08 -18.47 3.19
C ILE A 118 3.15 -17.59 3.78
N TYR A 119 3.61 -16.64 2.97
CA TYR A 119 4.63 -15.68 3.35
C TYR A 119 4.01 -14.30 3.52
N ILE A 120 4.33 -13.66 4.65
CA ILE A 120 4.01 -12.26 4.93
C ILE A 120 5.35 -11.56 5.05
N GLN A 121 5.68 -10.70 4.07
CA GLN A 121 7.01 -10.12 3.94
C GLN A 121 6.94 -8.60 3.85
N TRP A 122 7.86 -7.94 4.55
CA TRP A 122 8.16 -6.54 4.30
C TRP A 122 9.08 -6.47 3.08
N VAL A 123 8.60 -5.79 2.05
CA VAL A 123 9.32 -5.63 0.78
C VAL A 123 9.78 -4.19 0.62
N ASP A 124 10.59 -3.94 -0.41
CA ASP A 124 11.02 -2.58 -0.77
C ASP A 124 9.83 -1.63 -0.93
N ASP A 125 10.05 -0.36 -0.58
CA ASP A 125 9.03 0.68 -0.71
C ASP A 125 8.48 0.78 -2.13
N ASP A 126 7.20 1.13 -2.23
CA ASP A 126 6.55 1.36 -3.51
C ASP A 126 7.09 2.64 -4.14
N LYS A 127 8.10 2.45 -5.00
CA LYS A 127 8.75 3.51 -5.77
C LYS A 127 8.01 3.87 -7.06
N ASN A 128 6.87 3.23 -7.35
CA ASN A 128 6.06 3.50 -8.54
C ASN A 128 5.16 4.76 -8.38
N VAL A 129 5.63 5.75 -7.63
CA VAL A 129 4.96 7.04 -7.47
C VAL A 129 5.48 8.06 -8.48
N ASN A 130 4.63 9.01 -8.86
CA ASN A 130 4.99 10.17 -9.68
C ASN A 130 5.60 9.83 -11.07
N LYS A 131 5.24 8.67 -11.67
CA LYS A 131 5.64 8.27 -13.03
C LYS A 131 5.39 9.39 -14.05
N GLY A 132 6.41 9.79 -14.80
CA GLY A 132 6.37 10.83 -15.82
C GLY A 132 6.36 12.28 -15.31
N VAL A 133 6.44 12.51 -13.99
CA VAL A 133 6.47 13.88 -13.43
C VAL A 133 7.89 14.43 -13.48
N VAL A 134 8.04 15.68 -13.94
CA VAL A 134 9.33 16.37 -14.02
C VAL A 134 9.28 17.72 -13.30
N SER A 135 10.43 18.12 -12.76
CA SER A 135 10.66 19.42 -12.13
C SER A 135 10.38 20.56 -13.12
N PRO A 136 9.54 21.55 -12.77
CA PRO A 136 9.36 22.74 -13.60
C PRO A 136 10.56 23.70 -13.52
N ILE A 137 11.53 23.45 -12.61
CA ILE A 137 12.68 24.32 -12.38
C ILE A 137 13.86 23.92 -13.28
N ASP A 138 14.19 22.62 -13.30
CA ASP A 138 15.41 22.10 -13.92
C ASP A 138 15.17 20.82 -14.76
N GLY A 139 13.91 20.40 -14.94
CA GLY A 139 13.56 19.25 -15.77
C GLY A 139 13.95 17.87 -15.21
N LYS A 140 14.45 17.80 -13.97
CA LYS A 140 14.79 16.52 -13.32
C LYS A 140 13.54 15.67 -13.08
N SER A 141 13.68 14.36 -13.18
CA SER A 141 12.62 13.40 -12.86
C SER A 141 12.23 13.49 -11.39
N MET A 142 10.92 13.45 -11.13
CA MET A 142 10.32 13.34 -9.79
C MET A 142 9.79 11.93 -9.50
N GLU A 143 10.08 10.97 -10.38
CA GLU A 143 9.73 9.56 -10.19
C GLU A 143 10.36 9.01 -8.91
N SER A 144 9.60 8.21 -8.18
CA SER A 144 10.02 7.60 -6.91
C SER A 144 10.31 8.58 -5.77
N ILE A 145 10.11 9.89 -5.97
CA ILE A 145 10.27 10.89 -4.91
C ILE A 145 8.98 10.99 -4.11
N THR A 146 9.08 10.91 -2.78
CA THR A 146 7.96 11.08 -1.87
C THR A 146 7.36 12.48 -2.01
N SER A 147 6.03 12.56 -2.19
CA SER A 147 5.32 13.82 -2.28
C SER A 147 4.08 13.86 -1.40
N VAL A 148 3.71 15.07 -0.97
CA VAL A 148 2.47 15.33 -0.22
C VAL A 148 1.65 16.36 -0.97
N LYS A 149 0.43 15.96 -1.35
CA LYS A 149 -0.57 16.84 -1.96
C LYS A 149 -1.23 17.71 -0.91
N ILE A 150 -1.34 18.99 -1.24
CA ILE A 150 -1.85 20.04 -0.37
C ILE A 150 -3.22 20.46 -0.87
N PHE A 151 -4.27 19.93 -0.23
CA PHE A 151 -5.66 20.19 -0.64
C PHE A 151 -6.24 21.48 -0.04
N HIS A 152 -5.75 21.90 1.13
CA HIS A 152 -6.19 23.12 1.83
C HIS A 152 -5.03 24.12 1.96
N GLY A 153 -4.21 24.20 0.92
CA GLY A 153 -3.07 25.10 0.88
C GLY A 153 -3.51 26.56 0.86
N SER A 154 -2.67 27.44 1.39
CA SER A 154 -2.92 28.87 1.32
C SER A 154 -3.03 29.33 -0.14
N GLU A 155 -4.11 30.05 -0.46
CA GLU A 155 -4.33 30.68 -1.76
C GLU A 155 -4.16 32.19 -1.63
N TYR A 156 -3.41 32.78 -2.55
CA TYR A 156 -3.20 34.23 -2.57
C TYR A 156 -3.68 34.81 -3.88
N LYS A 157 -4.47 35.89 -3.79
CA LYS A 157 -5.07 36.57 -4.94
C LYS A 157 -4.47 37.96 -5.06
N ALA A 158 -3.93 38.28 -6.24
CA ALA A 158 -3.39 39.60 -6.55
C ALA A 158 -3.50 39.85 -8.06
N ASN A 159 -3.76 41.11 -8.45
CA ASN A 159 -3.80 41.53 -9.85
C ASN A 159 -4.73 40.69 -10.75
N GLY A 160 -5.85 40.21 -10.20
CA GLY A 160 -6.81 39.34 -10.90
C GLY A 160 -6.29 37.92 -11.21
N LYS A 161 -5.18 37.51 -10.59
CA LYS A 161 -4.60 36.17 -10.67
C LYS A 161 -4.59 35.51 -9.29
N VAL A 162 -4.38 34.19 -9.27
CA VAL A 162 -4.30 33.38 -8.06
C VAL A 162 -3.02 32.54 -8.13
N ILE A 163 -2.27 32.51 -7.04
CA ILE A 163 -1.16 31.57 -6.81
C ILE A 163 -1.54 30.61 -5.68
N ARG A 164 -1.26 29.32 -5.88
CA ARG A 164 -1.62 28.23 -4.96
C ARG A 164 -0.44 27.28 -4.80
N TRP A 165 -0.16 26.90 -3.57
CA TRP A 165 0.71 25.78 -3.24
C TRP A 165 -0.11 24.48 -3.22
N THR A 166 0.21 23.55 -4.12
CA THR A 166 -0.61 22.33 -4.35
C THR A 166 0.09 21.04 -3.95
N GLU A 167 1.41 21.01 -3.92
CA GLU A 167 2.18 19.81 -3.66
C GLU A 167 3.58 20.19 -3.17
N VAL A 168 4.19 19.31 -2.38
CA VAL A 168 5.60 19.40 -1.98
C VAL A 168 6.27 18.04 -2.23
N PHE A 169 7.48 18.08 -2.77
CA PHE A 169 8.32 16.91 -3.02
C PHE A 169 9.47 16.90 -1.99
N PHE A 170 9.69 15.77 -1.33
CA PHE A 170 10.74 15.58 -0.35
C PHE A 170 11.89 14.84 -1.00
N LEU A 171 12.90 15.58 -1.45
CA LEU A 171 14.11 14.99 -2.00
C LEU A 171 14.95 14.43 -0.85
N GLU A 172 15.22 13.13 -0.88
CA GLU A 172 16.14 12.50 0.07
C GLU A 172 17.57 13.00 -0.22
N ASN A 173 18.26 13.43 0.83
CA ASN A 173 19.70 13.69 0.78
C ASN A 173 20.41 12.43 1.29
N ASP A 174 21.28 11.84 0.47
CA ASP A 174 22.10 10.68 0.85
C ASP A 174 22.93 10.93 2.15
N ASP A 175 23.22 12.18 2.47
CA ASP A 175 24.01 12.58 3.64
C ASP A 175 23.19 12.72 4.95
N GLN A 176 21.85 12.58 4.92
CA GLN A 176 20.97 12.83 6.07
C GLN A 176 20.29 11.55 6.60
N HIS A 177 21.06 10.51 6.87
CA HIS A 177 20.53 9.32 7.55
C HIS A 177 20.24 9.50 9.05
N ASN A 178 20.30 10.72 9.63
CA ASN A 178 20.19 10.88 11.09
C ASN A 178 19.59 12.19 11.65
N CYS A 179 18.93 13.03 10.86
CA CYS A 179 18.18 14.15 11.45
C CYS A 179 16.77 13.70 11.86
N LEU A 180 16.65 13.27 13.13
CA LEU A 180 15.39 13.11 13.86
C LEU A 180 14.73 14.50 14.12
N SER A 181 14.47 15.25 13.06
CA SER A 181 13.70 16.49 13.16
C SER A 181 12.22 16.12 13.20
N ASP A 182 11.48 16.74 14.13
CA ASP A 182 10.05 16.46 14.33
C ASP A 182 9.30 16.69 13.00
N PRO A 183 8.53 15.71 12.49
CA PRO A 183 7.67 15.89 11.32
C PRO A 183 6.79 17.15 11.38
N ALA A 184 6.41 17.58 12.59
CA ALA A 184 5.66 18.81 12.80
C ALA A 184 6.49 20.07 12.48
N ASP A 185 7.77 20.09 12.81
CA ASP A 185 8.67 21.21 12.52
C ASP A 185 8.95 21.35 11.02
N HIS A 186 9.14 20.22 10.33
CA HIS A 186 9.23 20.23 8.87
C HIS A 186 7.96 20.79 8.23
N SER A 187 6.79 20.35 8.69
CA SER A 187 5.51 20.83 8.19
C SER A 187 5.35 22.35 8.35
N ARG A 188 5.72 22.88 9.52
CA ARG A 188 5.66 24.33 9.80
C ARG A 188 6.65 25.11 8.95
N LEU A 189 7.87 24.61 8.77
CA LEU A 189 8.87 25.27 7.93
C LEU A 189 8.39 25.33 6.46
N THR A 190 7.91 24.21 5.93
CA THR A 190 7.38 24.13 4.55
C THR A 190 6.24 25.13 4.35
N GLU A 191 5.32 25.26 5.30
CA GLU A 191 4.22 26.23 5.22
C GLU A 191 4.72 27.69 5.20
N HIS A 192 5.69 28.04 6.06
CA HIS A 192 6.26 29.40 6.07
C HIS A 192 6.97 29.74 4.76
N VAL A 193 7.74 28.79 4.21
CA VAL A 193 8.42 28.96 2.91
C VAL A 193 7.40 29.16 1.80
N ALA A 194 6.37 28.31 1.73
CA ALA A 194 5.32 28.42 0.72
C ALA A 194 4.59 29.78 0.80
N LYS A 195 4.26 30.24 2.02
CA LYS A 195 3.63 31.54 2.26
C LYS A 195 4.53 32.70 1.82
N ALA A 196 5.80 32.70 2.22
CA ALA A 196 6.75 33.75 1.87
C ALA A 196 6.93 33.85 0.35
N PHE A 197 7.08 32.70 -0.33
CA PHE A 197 7.21 32.64 -1.78
C PHE A 197 5.96 33.19 -2.49
N CYS A 198 4.77 32.75 -2.08
CA CYS A 198 3.53 33.23 -2.68
C CYS A 198 3.33 34.75 -2.50
N LEU A 199 3.59 35.28 -1.30
CA LEU A 199 3.46 36.70 -1.01
C LEU A 199 4.48 37.53 -1.79
N ALA A 200 5.73 37.06 -1.92
CA ALA A 200 6.75 37.73 -2.71
C ALA A 200 6.39 37.82 -4.20
N LEU A 201 5.73 36.80 -4.75
CA LEU A 201 5.31 36.78 -6.15
C LEU A 201 3.98 37.49 -6.43
N CYS A 202 3.16 37.76 -5.42
CA CYS A 202 1.84 38.42 -5.57
C CYS A 202 1.87 39.69 -6.44
N PRO A 203 2.81 40.64 -6.24
CA PRO A 203 2.89 41.84 -7.08
C PRO A 203 3.19 41.54 -8.56
N HIS A 204 3.80 40.40 -8.85
CA HIS A 204 4.33 40.03 -10.17
C HIS A 204 3.46 39.01 -10.93
N LEU A 205 2.37 38.49 -10.34
CA LEU A 205 1.59 37.40 -10.94
C LEU A 205 1.02 37.70 -12.34
N LYS A 206 0.77 38.97 -12.67
CA LYS A 206 0.27 39.34 -14.00
C LYS A 206 1.36 39.27 -15.07
N LEU A 207 2.64 39.45 -14.71
CA LEU A 207 3.78 39.40 -15.62
C LEU A 207 4.30 37.98 -15.83
N LEU A 208 4.13 37.11 -14.84
CA LEU A 208 4.58 35.72 -14.85
C LEU A 208 3.65 34.77 -15.64
N LYS A 209 2.50 35.26 -16.11
CA LYS A 209 1.53 34.48 -16.90
C LYS A 209 1.50 34.98 -18.34
#